data_AF-A0A843YY43-F1
#
_entry.id   AF-A0A843YY43-F1
#
_cell.length_a   1.000
_cell.length_b   1.000
_cell.length_c   1.000
_cell.angle_alpha   90.00
_cell.angle_beta   90.00
_cell.angle_gamma   90.00
#
_symmetry.space_group_name_H-M   'P 1'
#
loop_
_entity.id
_entity.type
_entity.pdbx_description
1 polymer ?
#
loop_
_entity_poly.entity_id
_entity_poly.type
_entity_poly.pdbx_seq_one_letter_code
_entity_poly.pdbx_strand_id
1 'polypeptide(L)'
;MNYDDKLIEEIKKRFTKKKNTLYWVRIVYQRYSKQLNVFFEYAKIGMATHSEQIGRYVESEKDRMPELAKRIKKETNVNVELGDF
;
A
#
# COMPACT_ATOMS: atom_id res chain seq x y z
N MET A 1 -14.19 -4.89 -12.82
CA MET A 1 -13.47 -4.40 -11.63
C MET A 1 -12.09 -3.98 -12.07
N ASN A 2 -11.74 -2.71 -11.86
CA ASN A 2 -10.43 -2.19 -12.20
C ASN A 2 -9.36 -2.80 -11.28
N TYR A 3 -8.09 -2.84 -11.71
CA TYR A 3 -7.01 -3.39 -10.88
C TYR A 3 -6.90 -2.65 -9.53
N ASP A 4 -7.11 -1.34 -9.54
CA ASP A 4 -7.11 -0.50 -8.34
C ASP A 4 -8.26 -0.82 -7.37
N ASP A 5 -9.45 -1.19 -7.88
CA ASP A 5 -10.57 -1.55 -7.03
C ASP A 5 -10.26 -2.84 -6.27
N LYS A 6 -9.66 -3.83 -6.96
CA LYS A 6 -9.22 -5.08 -6.34
C LYS A 6 -8.17 -4.85 -5.26
N LEU A 7 -7.22 -3.94 -5.50
CA LEU A 7 -6.22 -3.57 -4.50
C LEU A 7 -6.89 -2.96 -3.27
N ILE A 8 -7.83 -2.04 -3.45
CA ILE A 8 -8.53 -1.38 -2.35
C ILE A 8 -9.37 -2.39 -1.56
N GLU A 9 -10.06 -3.32 -2.23
CA GLU A 9 -10.79 -4.40 -1.57
C GLU A 9 -9.85 -5.32 -0.76
N GLU A 10 -8.68 -5.64 -1.30
CA GLU A 10 -7.68 -6.45 -0.61
C GLU A 10 -7.15 -5.74 0.65
N ILE A 11 -6.88 -4.43 0.56
CA ILE A 11 -6.49 -3.60 1.71
C ILE A 11 -7.62 -3.59 2.75
N LYS A 12 -8.89 -3.42 2.34
CA LYS A 12 -10.03 -3.44 3.27
C LYS A 12 -10.17 -4.78 3.99
N LYS A 13 -9.94 -5.90 3.30
CA LYS A 13 -9.95 -7.24 3.92
C LYS A 13 -8.83 -7.41 4.94
N ARG A 14 -7.62 -6.94 4.63
CA ARG A 14 -6.46 -7.04 5.53
C ARG A 14 -6.50 -6.05 6.69
N PHE A 15 -7.12 -4.89 6.49
CA PHE A 15 -7.30 -3.87 7.51
C PHE A 15 -8.36 -4.28 8.54
N THR A 16 -7.96 -5.19 9.43
CA THR A 16 -8.75 -5.54 10.61
C THR A 16 -8.30 -4.67 11.78
N LYS A 17 -9.17 -3.79 12.29
CA LYS A 17 -8.84 -2.88 13.39
C LYS A 17 -8.50 -3.65 14.67
N LYS A 18 -7.20 -3.83 14.94
CA LYS A 18 -6.68 -4.45 16.17
C LYS A 18 -6.14 -3.38 17.12
N LYS A 19 -6.26 -3.62 18.43
CA LYS A 19 -5.69 -2.71 19.46
C LYS A 19 -4.17 -2.71 19.37
N ASN A 20 -3.56 -1.53 19.51
CA ASN A 20 -2.12 -1.30 19.50
C ASN A 20 -1.39 -1.80 18.25
N THR A 21 -2.08 -1.84 17.10
CA THR A 21 -1.49 -2.17 15.80
C THR A 21 -1.57 -0.95 14.89
N LEU A 22 -0.43 -0.58 14.33
CA LEU A 22 -0.31 0.44 13.29
C LEU A 22 -0.39 -0.25 11.93
N TYR A 23 -1.05 0.41 10.98
CA TYR A 23 -1.24 -0.08 9.62
C TYR A 23 -0.86 1.03 8.64
N TRP A 24 -0.12 0.68 7.60
CA TRP A 24 0.18 1.57 6.50
C TRP A 24 0.36 0.77 5.21
N VAL A 25 0.25 1.47 4.08
CA VAL A 25 0.50 0.93 2.75
C VAL A 25 1.73 1.62 2.21
N ARG A 26 2.71 0.86 1.75
CA ARG A 26 3.94 1.40 1.19
C ARG A 26 4.00 1.12 -0.30
N ILE A 27 4.09 2.17 -1.11
CA ILE A 27 4.30 2.06 -2.55
C ILE A 27 5.76 2.35 -2.82
N VAL A 28 6.50 1.38 -3.34
CA VAL A 28 7.96 1.48 -3.55
C VAL A 28 8.28 1.33 -5.02
N TYR A 29 9.01 2.30 -5.57
CA TYR A 29 9.58 2.20 -6.90
C TYR A 29 10.88 1.40 -6.88
N GLN A 30 10.86 0.22 -7.48
CA GLN A 30 12.05 -0.60 -7.69
C GLN A 30 12.69 -0.22 -9.03
N ARG A 31 13.65 0.71 -8.98
CA ARG A 31 14.36 1.26 -10.15
C ARG A 31 14.97 0.18 -11.06
N TYR A 32 15.61 -0.83 -10.48
CA TYR A 32 16.26 -1.90 -11.25
C TYR A 32 15.26 -2.80 -11.98
N SER A 33 14.08 -3.01 -11.39
CA SER A 33 13.03 -3.85 -11.97
C SER A 33 11.99 -3.07 -12.77
N LYS A 34 12.09 -1.73 -12.80
CA LYS A 34 11.11 -0.81 -13.43
C LYS A 34 9.68 -1.10 -13.01
N GLN A 35 9.49 -1.39 -11.72
CA GLN A 35 8.21 -1.81 -11.15
C GLN A 35 7.90 -1.04 -9.88
N LEU A 36 6.64 -0.73 -9.70
CA LEU A 36 6.09 -0.12 -8.50
C LEU A 36 5.40 -1.23 -7.71
N ASN A 37 5.92 -1.56 -6.54
CA ASN A 37 5.31 -2.61 -5.71
C ASN A 37 4.56 -1.96 -4.57
N VAL A 38 3.39 -2.51 -4.25
CA VAL A 38 2.55 -2.06 -3.15
C VAL A 38 2.59 -3.10 -2.05
N PHE A 39 2.99 -2.66 -0.87
CA PHE A 39 3.08 -3.45 0.34
C PHE A 39 2.01 -3.00 1.33
N PHE A 40 1.35 -3.95 1.97
CA PHE A 40 0.56 -3.72 3.16
C PHE A 40 1.42 -4.05 4.36
N GLU A 41 1.64 -3.06 5.21
CA GLU A 41 2.50 -3.18 6.38
C GLU A 41 1.69 -2.97 7.65
N TYR A 42 1.99 -3.79 8.66
CA TYR A 42 1.43 -3.60 9.99
C TYR A 42 2.45 -3.96 11.06
N ALA A 43 2.43 -3.21 12.15
CA ALA A 43 3.27 -3.47 13.30
C ALA A 43 2.45 -3.33 14.58
N LYS A 44 2.54 -4.33 15.45
CA LYS A 44 2.10 -4.16 16.84
C LYS A 44 3.16 -3.35 17.56
N ILE A 45 2.76 -2.37 18.36
CA ILE A 45 3.70 -1.54 19.12
C ILE A 45 4.62 -2.44 19.95
N GLY A 46 5.94 -2.29 19.78
CA GLY A 46 6.96 -3.12 20.43
C GLY A 46 7.28 -4.45 19.72
N MET A 47 6.76 -4.69 18.52
CA MET A 47 7.07 -5.86 17.70
C MET A 47 7.64 -5.47 16.33
N ALA A 48 8.24 -6.45 15.65
CA ALA A 48 8.71 -6.28 14.28
C ALA A 48 7.56 -5.94 13.33
N THR A 49 7.88 -5.18 12.28
CA THR A 49 6.94 -4.85 11.21
C THR A 49 6.74 -6.06 10.31
N HIS A 50 5.48 -6.39 10.05
CA HIS A 50 5.11 -7.34 9.01
C HIS A 50 4.84 -6.58 7.72
N SER A 51 5.44 -7.06 6.62
CA SER A 51 5.32 -6.45 5.29
C SER A 51 4.89 -7.52 4.29
N GLU A 52 3.78 -7.29 3.60
CA GLU A 52 3.23 -8.21 2.62
C GLU A 52 3.00 -7.50 1.29
N GLN A 53 3.53 -8.04 0.20
CA GLN A 53 3.24 -7.50 -1.13
C GLN A 53 1.79 -7.85 -1.53
N ILE A 54 1.02 -6.82 -1.87
CA ILE A 54 -0.40 -6.93 -2.25
C ILE A 54 -0.71 -6.41 -3.65
N GLY A 55 0.25 -5.75 -4.30
CA GLY A 55 0.08 -5.22 -5.65
C GLY A 55 1.39 -4.97 -6.38
N ARG A 56 1.30 -4.88 -7.71
CA ARG A 56 2.40 -4.51 -8.60
C ARG A 56 1.87 -3.70 -9.77
N TYR A 57 2.56 -2.61 -10.05
CA TYR A 57 2.29 -1.68 -11.15
C TYR A 57 3.55 -1.51 -12.00
N VAL A 58 3.36 -1.07 -13.25
CA VAL A 58 4.47 -0.81 -14.17
C VAL A 58 5.00 0.61 -13.97
N GLU A 59 6.27 0.85 -14.31
CA GLU A 59 6.92 2.17 -14.17
C GLU A 59 6.15 3.32 -14.82
N SER A 60 5.48 3.10 -15.96
CA SER A 60 4.69 4.14 -16.65
C SER A 60 3.52 4.66 -15.82
N GLU A 61 3.16 3.98 -14.73
CA GLU A 61 2.08 4.36 -13.82
C GLU A 61 2.60 5.16 -12.61
N LYS A 62 3.89 5.50 -12.58
CA LYS A 62 4.54 6.25 -11.48
C LYS A 62 3.84 7.57 -11.19
N ASP A 63 3.50 8.33 -12.22
CA ASP A 63 2.90 9.66 -12.08
C ASP A 63 1.49 9.64 -11.47
N ARG A 64 0.77 8.51 -11.60
CA ARG A 64 -0.57 8.33 -11.00
C ARG A 64 -0.55 7.71 -9.60
N MET A 65 0.62 7.27 -9.10
CA MET A 65 0.74 6.71 -7.74
C MET A 65 0.31 7.68 -6.62
N PRO A 66 0.59 8.99 -6.70
CA PRO A 66 0.09 9.95 -5.72
C PRO A 66 -1.45 10.04 -5.68
N GLU A 67 -2.10 9.94 -6.84
CA GLU A 67 -3.58 9.92 -6.92
C GLU A 67 -4.16 8.64 -6.34
N LEU A 68 -3.56 7.49 -6.67
CA LEU A 68 -3.93 6.21 -6.10
C LEU A 68 -3.75 6.20 -4.58
N ALA A 69 -2.65 6.76 -4.06
CA ALA A 69 -2.40 6.87 -2.62
C ALA A 69 -3.49 7.70 -1.91
N LYS A 70 -3.90 8.84 -2.49
CA LYS A 70 -5.02 9.63 -1.97
C LYS A 70 -6.31 8.83 -1.97
N ARG A 71 -6.58 8.06 -3.03
CA ARG A 71 -7.76 7.22 -3.15
C ARG A 71 -7.77 6.10 -2.10
N ILE A 72 -6.66 5.37 -1.93
CA ILE A 72 -6.52 4.33 -0.90
C ILE A 72 -6.79 4.93 0.47
N LYS A 73 -6.14 6.05 0.82
CA LYS A 73 -6.34 6.71 2.12
C LYS A 73 -7.82 7.09 2.34
N LYS A 74 -8.48 7.63 1.31
CA LYS A 74 -9.90 8.01 1.38
C LYS A 74 -10.82 6.81 1.56
N GLU A 75 -10.55 5.70 0.88
CA GLU A 75 -11.44 4.53 0.88
C GLU A 75 -11.21 3.55 2.03
N THR A 76 -9.98 3.45 2.54
CA THR A 76 -9.60 2.45 3.56
C THR A 76 -9.26 3.07 4.91
N ASN A 77 -9.04 4.38 4.96
CA ASN A 77 -8.56 5.11 6.13
C ASN A 77 -7.18 4.65 6.65
N VAL A 78 -6.43 3.91 5.82
CA VAL A 78 -5.05 3.49 6.09
C VAL A 78 -4.09 4.56 5.56
N ASN A 79 -3.00 4.81 6.29
CA ASN A 79 -1.96 5.73 5.82
C ASN A 79 -1.20 5.12 4.63
N VAL A 80 -0.83 5.96 3.67
CA VAL A 80 -0.07 5.52 2.49
C VAL A 80 1.23 6.29 2.42
N GLU A 81 2.33 5.56 2.27
CA GLU A 81 3.67 6.09 2.12
C GLU A 81 4.18 5.83 0.70
N LEU A 82 4.70 6.88 0.07
CA LEU A 82 5.34 6.82 -1.23
C LEU A 82 6.85 6.77 -0.99
N GLY A 83 7.49 5.62 -1.24
CA GLY A 83 8.93 5.43 -1.07
C GLY A 83 9.69 5.88 -2.32
N ASP A 84 10.68 6.77 -2.11
CA ASP A 84 11.61 7.37 -3.08
C ASP A 84 11.20 7.26 -4.55
N PHE A 85 10.48 8.30 -4.98
CA PHE A 85 10.11 8.57 -6.36
C PHE A 85 11.09 9.58 -6.97
#